data_AF-A0A2Z6S1B4-F1
#
_entry.id   AF-A0A2Z6S1B4-F1
#
_cell.length_a   1.000
_cell.length_b   1.000
_cell.length_c   1.000
_cell.angle_alpha   90.00
_cell.angle_beta   90.00
_cell.angle_gamma   90.00
#
_symmetry.space_group_name_H-M   'P 1'
#
loop_
_entity.id
_entity.type
_entity.pdbx_description
1 polymer ?
#
loop_
_entity_poly.entity_id
_entity_poly.type
_entity_poly.pdbx_seq_one_letter_code
_entity_poly.pdbx_strand_id
1 'polypeptide(L)'
;MTAQELKTGEISVEWSEDFHDIVRLINEKWQRDPPKIPEGPSKIDKNTGLLLKGTLVRTKLLEPISVLGKKIHGKFRTGDIKWNPKVYIIKKLILSPEQLPTYLLDGSHGRLGVSRCAYTRKELQVIPINKKPPSDSVIRGQPERYVPEKILNHHTRNGQLQYLIKWERYLEDEST
;
A
#
# COMPACT_ATOMS: atom_id res chain seq x y z
N MET A 1 25.83 -4.70 36.22
CA MET A 1 26.44 -5.21 34.97
C MET A 1 27.66 -4.39 34.56
N THR A 2 27.52 -3.12 34.15
CA THR A 2 28.65 -2.29 33.65
C THR A 2 29.82 -2.13 34.64
N ALA A 3 29.53 -2.03 35.94
CA ALA A 3 30.58 -1.91 36.96
C ALA A 3 31.34 -3.22 37.25
N GLN A 4 30.75 -4.37 36.93
CA GLN A 4 31.38 -5.69 37.11
C GLN A 4 32.31 -5.98 35.94
N GLU A 5 31.83 -5.76 34.71
CA GLU A 5 32.62 -5.91 33.48
C GLU A 5 33.82 -4.95 33.45
N LEU A 6 33.65 -3.70 33.90
CA LEU A 6 34.76 -2.75 34.03
C LEU A 6 35.84 -3.20 35.03
N LYS A 7 35.49 -4.04 36.01
CA LYS A 7 36.41 -4.55 37.03
C LYS A 7 37.04 -5.89 36.67
N THR A 8 36.32 -6.75 35.94
CA THR A 8 36.77 -8.11 35.57
C THR A 8 37.35 -8.19 34.17
N GLY A 9 37.03 -7.25 33.28
CA GLY A 9 37.48 -7.25 31.88
C GLY A 9 36.79 -8.30 31.00
N GLU A 10 35.89 -9.10 31.57
CA GLU A 10 35.11 -10.14 30.90
C GLU A 10 33.64 -9.72 30.79
N ILE A 11 32.95 -10.24 29.78
CA ILE A 11 31.53 -9.94 29.51
C ILE A 11 30.68 -10.75 30.50
N SER A 12 29.78 -10.08 31.23
CA SER A 12 28.90 -10.74 32.20
C SER A 12 27.55 -11.08 31.54
N VAL A 13 27.27 -12.37 31.41
CA VAL A 13 26.01 -12.91 30.83
C VAL A 13 25.13 -13.57 31.90
N GLU A 14 25.55 -13.53 33.17
CA GLU A 14 24.88 -14.18 34.31
C GLU A 14 23.42 -13.72 34.48
N TRP A 15 23.13 -12.45 34.15
CA TRP A 15 21.77 -11.90 34.18
C TRP A 15 20.76 -12.65 33.29
N SER A 16 21.22 -13.38 32.29
CA SER A 16 20.36 -14.17 31.41
C SER A 16 19.71 -15.35 32.12
N GLU A 17 20.37 -15.89 33.15
CA GLU A 17 19.81 -16.92 34.02
C GLU A 17 18.73 -16.31 34.92
N ASP A 18 19.04 -15.17 35.54
CA ASP A 18 18.09 -14.40 36.37
C ASP A 18 16.85 -13.94 35.59
N PHE A 19 16.95 -13.75 34.26
CA PHE A 19 15.84 -13.32 33.42
C PHE A 19 14.65 -14.28 33.51
N HIS A 20 14.89 -15.59 33.50
CA HIS A 20 13.81 -16.58 33.57
C HIS A 20 13.09 -16.55 34.92
N ASP A 21 13.84 -16.38 36.00
CA ASP A 21 13.29 -16.25 37.35
C ASP A 21 12.51 -14.96 37.53
N ILE A 22 13.01 -13.84 36.99
CA ILE A 22 12.31 -12.54 36.98
C ILE A 22 11.01 -12.63 36.18
N VAL A 23 11.03 -13.22 34.98
CA VAL A 23 9.83 -13.40 34.15
C VAL A 23 8.81 -14.30 34.86
N ARG A 24 9.26 -15.38 35.51
CA ARG A 24 8.39 -16.25 36.31
C ARG A 24 7.72 -15.47 37.45
N LEU A 25 8.49 -14.73 38.24
CA LEU A 25 7.99 -13.91 39.34
C LEU A 25 7.02 -12.80 38.87
N ILE A 26 7.31 -12.18 37.72
CA ILE A 26 6.42 -11.18 37.12
C ILE A 26 5.12 -11.83 36.66
N ASN A 27 5.18 -12.96 35.95
CA ASN A 27 3.99 -13.67 35.49
C ASN A 27 3.12 -14.17 36.66
N GLU A 28 3.74 -14.61 37.75
CA GLU A 28 3.04 -15.03 38.97
C GLU A 28 2.35 -13.84 39.66
N LYS A 29 3.02 -12.69 39.76
CA LYS A 29 2.41 -11.46 40.29
C LYS A 29 1.37 -10.86 39.36
N TRP A 30 1.55 -11.01 38.05
CA TRP A 30 0.70 -10.44 37.00
C TRP A 30 -0.10 -11.53 36.30
N GLN A 31 -0.68 -12.46 37.05
CA GLN A 31 -1.74 -13.32 36.51
C GLN A 31 -2.92 -12.45 36.11
N ARG A 32 -2.88 -11.98 34.86
CA ARG A 32 -3.95 -11.24 34.22
C ARG A 32 -4.83 -12.24 33.52
N ASP A 33 -6.10 -12.23 33.85
CA ASP A 33 -7.08 -12.89 33.01
C ASP A 33 -6.95 -12.33 31.58
N PRO A 34 -7.03 -13.18 30.54
CA PRO A 34 -7.05 -12.69 29.18
C PRO A 34 -8.18 -11.67 29.05
N PRO A 35 -7.96 -10.57 28.31
CA PRO A 35 -9.00 -9.59 28.10
C PRO A 35 -10.21 -10.29 27.49
N LYS A 36 -11.41 -9.99 28.00
CA LYS A 36 -12.66 -10.53 27.45
C LYS A 36 -12.73 -10.15 25.98
N ILE A 37 -12.88 -11.15 25.11
CA ILE A 37 -13.13 -10.92 23.70
C ILE A 37 -14.50 -10.24 23.61
N PRO A 38 -14.61 -9.06 22.98
CA PRO A 38 -15.90 -8.42 22.84
C PRO A 38 -16.83 -9.33 22.05
N GLU A 39 -17.99 -9.64 22.64
CA GLU A 39 -19.03 -10.46 22.03
C GLU A 39 -20.14 -9.52 21.58
N GLY A 40 -20.09 -9.11 20.31
CA GLY A 40 -21.06 -8.18 19.76
C GLY A 40 -20.99 -8.11 18.24
N PRO A 41 -22.06 -7.64 17.59
CA PRO A 41 -22.00 -7.41 16.15
C PRO A 41 -20.96 -6.33 15.82
N SER A 42 -20.38 -6.42 14.62
CA SER A 42 -19.56 -5.33 14.10
C SER A 42 -20.39 -4.04 14.02
N LYS A 43 -19.74 -2.89 14.25
CA LYS A 43 -20.37 -1.57 14.08
C LYS A 43 -20.57 -1.31 12.60
N ILE A 44 -21.70 -1.78 12.06
CA ILE A 44 -22.10 -1.57 10.68
C ILE A 44 -23.25 -0.57 10.68
N ASP A 45 -23.00 0.63 10.17
CA ASP A 45 -24.06 1.59 9.91
C ASP A 45 -24.95 1.03 8.80
N LYS A 46 -26.28 0.98 9.03
CA LYS A 46 -27.26 0.46 8.06
C LYS A 46 -27.17 1.13 6.68
N ASN A 47 -26.67 2.36 6.63
CA ASN A 47 -26.54 3.16 5.40
C ASN A 47 -25.21 2.91 4.66
N THR A 48 -24.21 2.30 5.31
CA THR A 48 -22.89 2.07 4.70
C THR A 48 -22.83 0.65 4.13
N GLY A 49 -23.13 0.51 2.83
CA GLY A 49 -22.99 -0.77 2.13
C GLY A 49 -21.57 -1.33 2.22
N LEU A 50 -21.45 -2.61 2.60
CA LEU A 50 -20.19 -3.34 2.64
C LEU A 50 -19.63 -3.52 1.22
N LEU A 51 -18.31 -3.45 1.07
CA LEU A 51 -17.66 -3.77 -0.20
C LEU A 51 -17.44 -5.27 -0.30
N LEU A 52 -17.84 -5.84 -1.44
CA LEU A 52 -17.65 -7.26 -1.70
C LEU A 52 -16.21 -7.55 -2.14
N LYS A 53 -15.80 -8.81 -1.95
CA LYS A 53 -14.53 -9.30 -2.49
C LYS A 53 -14.56 -9.17 -4.03
N GLY A 54 -13.42 -8.85 -4.63
CA GLY A 54 -13.30 -8.60 -6.07
C GLY A 54 -13.57 -7.15 -6.49
N THR A 55 -14.07 -6.30 -5.60
CA THR A 55 -14.30 -4.88 -5.92
C THR A 55 -12.97 -4.16 -6.19
N LEU A 56 -12.90 -3.42 -7.29
CA LEU A 56 -11.77 -2.57 -7.64
C LEU A 56 -11.80 -1.28 -6.81
N VAL A 57 -10.68 -0.97 -6.16
CA VAL A 57 -10.56 0.17 -5.26
C VAL A 57 -9.22 0.90 -5.41
N ARG A 58 -9.20 2.18 -5.02
CA ARG A 58 -7.99 2.97 -4.77
C ARG A 58 -7.88 3.29 -3.30
N THR A 59 -6.66 3.39 -2.80
CA THR A 59 -6.38 3.82 -1.42
C THR A 59 -6.25 5.32 -1.35
N LYS A 60 -6.71 5.91 -0.24
CA LYS A 60 -6.47 7.30 0.10
C LYS A 60 -4.99 7.51 0.42
N LEU A 61 -4.39 8.54 -0.14
CA LEU A 61 -3.02 8.92 0.19
C LEU A 61 -2.99 9.70 1.51
N LEU A 62 -1.95 9.48 2.31
CA LEU A 62 -1.70 10.23 3.54
C LEU A 62 -0.96 11.55 3.27
N GLU A 63 -0.19 11.60 2.19
CA GLU A 63 0.65 12.74 1.81
C GLU A 63 0.31 13.20 0.39
N PRO A 64 0.44 14.50 0.08
CA PRO A 64 0.16 15.02 -1.24
C PRO A 64 1.18 14.54 -2.27
N ILE A 65 0.66 14.05 -3.40
CA ILE A 65 1.46 13.73 -4.58
C ILE A 65 1.09 14.73 -5.69
N SER A 66 2.10 15.36 -6.27
CA SER A 66 1.93 16.22 -7.45
C SER A 66 1.31 15.43 -8.60
N VAL A 67 0.63 16.11 -9.53
CA VAL A 67 0.16 15.50 -10.78
C VAL A 67 1.31 14.83 -11.56
N LEU A 68 2.53 15.35 -11.42
CA LEU A 68 3.74 14.80 -12.02
C LEU A 68 4.35 13.61 -11.23
N GLY A 69 3.67 13.10 -10.20
CA GLY A 69 4.12 11.96 -9.39
C GLY A 69 5.16 12.27 -8.32
N LYS A 70 5.59 13.52 -8.18
CA LYS A 70 6.53 13.93 -7.12
C LYS A 70 5.81 14.03 -5.77
N LYS A 71 6.34 13.37 -4.74
CA LYS A 71 5.86 13.51 -3.35
C LYS A 71 6.12 14.95 -2.86
N ILE A 72 5.11 15.55 -2.25
CA ILE A 72 5.18 16.90 -1.67
C ILE A 72 4.96 16.78 -0.15
N HIS A 73 5.54 17.70 0.61
CA HIS A 73 5.33 17.79 2.05
C HIS A 73 4.22 18.81 2.37
N GLY A 74 3.52 18.62 3.49
CA GLY A 74 2.47 19.54 3.97
C GLY A 74 1.05 19.09 3.63
N LYS A 75 0.12 20.06 3.58
CA LYS A 75 -1.31 19.82 3.37
C LYS A 75 -1.64 19.60 1.89
N PHE A 76 -2.67 18.80 1.61
CA PHE A 76 -3.19 18.61 0.25
C PHE A 76 -3.70 19.92 -0.35
N ARG A 77 -3.20 20.29 -1.52
CA ARG A 77 -3.74 21.39 -2.34
C ARG A 77 -4.92 20.89 -3.19
N THR A 78 -5.63 21.80 -3.83
CA THR A 78 -6.80 21.47 -4.67
C THR A 78 -6.44 20.54 -5.84
N GLY A 79 -5.26 20.74 -6.46
CA GLY A 79 -4.80 19.99 -7.63
C GLY A 79 -3.99 18.72 -7.34
N ASP A 80 -3.68 18.43 -6.07
CA ASP A 80 -2.85 17.26 -5.73
C ASP A 80 -3.65 15.95 -5.83
N ILE A 81 -2.95 14.87 -6.16
CA ILE A 81 -3.55 13.54 -6.24
C ILE A 81 -3.87 13.06 -4.81
N LYS A 82 -5.16 12.87 -4.51
CA LYS A 82 -5.66 12.39 -3.20
C LYS A 82 -5.80 10.88 -3.09
N TRP A 83 -5.97 10.21 -4.22
CA TRP A 83 -6.19 8.76 -4.32
C TRP A 83 -5.04 8.14 -5.08
N ASN A 84 -4.50 7.04 -4.55
CA ASN A 84 -3.41 6.33 -5.19
C ASN A 84 -3.80 5.95 -6.63
N PRO A 85 -3.00 6.30 -7.65
CA PRO A 85 -3.30 5.95 -9.04
C PRO A 85 -3.37 4.44 -9.26
N LYS A 86 -2.60 3.67 -8.48
CA LYS A 86 -2.61 2.21 -8.53
C LYS A 86 -3.96 1.66 -8.06
N VAL A 87 -4.50 0.75 -8.87
CA VAL A 87 -5.74 0.05 -8.59
C VAL A 87 -5.44 -1.24 -7.83
N TYR A 88 -6.29 -1.55 -6.87
CA TYR A 88 -6.23 -2.75 -6.04
C TYR A 88 -7.58 -3.48 -6.06
N ILE A 89 -7.55 -4.75 -5.72
CA ILE A 89 -8.71 -5.64 -5.60
C ILE A 89 -8.90 -6.00 -4.13
N ILE A 90 -10.13 -5.89 -3.62
CA ILE A 90 -10.44 -6.38 -2.27
C ILE A 90 -10.38 -7.91 -2.25
N LYS A 91 -9.43 -8.47 -1.50
CA LYS A 91 -9.28 -9.92 -1.32
C LYS A 91 -10.07 -10.45 -0.14
N LYS A 92 -10.01 -9.76 1.01
CA LYS A 92 -10.62 -10.24 2.26
C LYS A 92 -11.33 -9.11 3.00
N LEU A 93 -12.48 -9.45 3.57
CA LEU A 93 -13.22 -8.62 4.51
C LEU A 93 -12.94 -9.16 5.92
N ILE A 94 -12.65 -8.26 6.85
CA ILE A 94 -12.49 -8.56 8.28
C ILE A 94 -13.62 -7.86 9.02
N LEU A 95 -14.44 -8.66 9.71
CA LEU A 95 -15.52 -8.21 10.57
C LEU A 95 -15.14 -8.59 12.00
N SER A 96 -14.64 -7.60 12.74
CA SER A 96 -14.36 -7.77 14.17
C SER A 96 -15.53 -7.21 14.99
N PRO A 97 -15.87 -7.85 16.12
CA PRO A 97 -16.90 -7.37 17.03
C PRO A 97 -16.58 -5.94 17.50
N GLU A 98 -17.61 -5.10 17.60
CA GLU A 98 -17.52 -3.68 18.03
C GLU A 98 -16.59 -2.75 17.24
N GLN A 99 -15.96 -3.26 16.18
CA GLN A 99 -15.07 -2.51 15.29
C GLN A 99 -15.74 -2.30 13.94
N LEU A 100 -15.24 -1.29 13.21
CA LEU A 100 -15.67 -1.04 11.85
C LEU A 100 -15.17 -2.14 10.90
N PRO A 101 -15.93 -2.50 9.86
CA PRO A 101 -15.46 -3.39 8.81
C PRO A 101 -14.17 -2.89 8.17
N THR A 102 -13.18 -3.77 8.09
CA THR A 102 -11.91 -3.49 7.42
C THR A 102 -11.66 -4.45 6.27
N TYR A 103 -10.86 -4.01 5.31
CA TYR A 103 -10.65 -4.67 4.03
C TYR A 103 -9.16 -4.87 3.80
N LEU A 104 -8.78 -6.08 3.42
CA LEU A 104 -7.45 -6.39 2.92
C LEU A 104 -7.47 -6.38 1.39
N LEU A 105 -6.51 -5.66 0.83
CA LEU A 105 -6.31 -5.53 -0.60
C LEU A 105 -5.38 -6.63 -1.12
N ASP A 106 -5.21 -6.72 -2.43
CA ASP A 106 -4.15 -7.51 -3.04
C ASP A 106 -2.77 -6.89 -2.73
N GLY A 107 -1.80 -7.76 -2.47
CA GLY A 107 -0.45 -7.35 -2.14
C GLY A 107 0.52 -8.51 -2.19
N SER A 108 1.81 -8.23 -2.00
CA SER A 108 2.86 -9.25 -1.99
C SER A 108 3.11 -9.85 -0.60
N HIS A 109 2.30 -9.53 0.41
CA HIS A 109 2.58 -9.96 1.78
C HIS A 109 1.95 -11.33 2.10
N GLY A 110 2.82 -12.24 2.54
CA GLY A 110 2.44 -13.51 3.16
C GLY A 110 1.90 -14.52 2.16
N ARG A 111 1.54 -15.71 2.65
CA ARG A 111 1.05 -16.82 1.81
C ARG A 111 -0.26 -16.50 1.09
N LEU A 112 -1.06 -15.57 1.64
CA LEU A 112 -2.36 -15.18 1.10
C LEU A 112 -2.26 -14.08 0.02
N GLY A 113 -1.08 -13.49 -0.18
CA GLY A 113 -0.86 -12.41 -1.14
C GLY A 113 -1.77 -11.21 -0.90
N VAL A 114 -1.82 -10.73 0.35
CA VAL A 114 -2.67 -9.61 0.77
C VAL A 114 -1.83 -8.38 1.11
N SER A 115 -2.49 -7.23 1.26
CA SER A 115 -1.86 -6.02 1.78
C SER A 115 -1.38 -6.22 3.22
N ARG A 116 -0.31 -5.49 3.61
CA ARG A 116 0.21 -5.54 4.99
C ARG A 116 -0.79 -4.98 6.01
N CYS A 117 -1.51 -3.95 5.60
CA CYS A 117 -2.46 -3.24 6.44
C CYS A 117 -3.88 -3.46 5.92
N ALA A 118 -4.86 -3.42 6.83
CA ALA A 118 -6.27 -3.37 6.51
C ALA A 118 -6.73 -1.92 6.39
N TYR A 119 -7.70 -1.68 5.51
CA TYR A 119 -8.25 -0.35 5.24
C TYR A 119 -9.72 -0.29 5.64
N THR A 120 -10.18 0.87 6.05
CA THR A 120 -11.60 1.15 6.29
C THR A 120 -12.30 1.58 5.01
N ARG A 121 -13.63 1.54 4.98
CA ARG A 121 -14.43 1.99 3.84
C ARG A 121 -14.13 3.42 3.39
N LYS A 122 -13.82 4.32 4.34
CA LYS A 122 -13.55 5.76 4.11
C LYS A 122 -12.19 6.00 3.45
N GLU A 123 -11.27 5.05 3.59
CA GLU A 123 -9.93 5.10 2.98
C GLU A 123 -9.91 4.48 1.58
N LEU A 124 -11.03 3.91 1.13
CA LEU A 124 -11.15 3.24 -0.15
C LEU A 124 -12.13 3.98 -1.08
N GLN A 125 -11.65 4.31 -2.27
CA GLN A 125 -12.48 4.79 -3.37
C GLN A 125 -12.82 3.61 -4.28
N VAL A 126 -14.11 3.31 -4.46
CA VAL A 126 -14.57 2.29 -5.41
C VAL A 126 -14.39 2.81 -6.83
N ILE A 127 -13.83 1.96 -7.69
CA ILE A 127 -13.66 2.23 -9.11
C ILE A 127 -14.72 1.45 -9.88
N PRO A 128 -15.53 2.11 -10.72
CA PRO A 128 -16.42 1.39 -11.62
C PRO A 128 -15.59 0.64 -12.67
N ILE A 129 -16.00 -0.58 -13.00
CA ILE A 129 -15.30 -1.46 -13.94
C ILE A 129 -15.12 -0.80 -15.32
N ASN A 130 -16.09 0.02 -15.73
CA ASN A 130 -16.10 0.70 -17.03
C ASN A 130 -15.38 2.06 -17.02
N LYS A 131 -14.46 2.31 -16.07
CA LYS A 131 -13.74 3.58 -16.03
C LYS A 131 -12.78 3.67 -17.21
N LYS A 132 -13.15 4.47 -18.21
CA LYS A 132 -12.26 4.82 -19.32
C LYS A 132 -11.20 5.81 -18.84
N PRO A 133 -9.95 5.72 -19.34
CA PRO A 133 -8.98 6.79 -19.15
C PRO A 133 -9.53 8.10 -19.75
N PRO A 134 -9.02 9.26 -19.31
CA PRO A 134 -9.34 10.53 -19.98
C PRO A 134 -8.97 10.44 -21.46
N SER A 135 -9.76 11.09 -22.32
CA SER A 135 -9.48 11.15 -23.76
C SER A 135 -8.19 11.93 -24.03
N ASP A 136 -7.42 11.48 -25.01
CA ASP A 136 -6.18 12.14 -25.44
C ASP A 136 -6.43 13.56 -25.99
N SER A 137 -7.66 13.85 -26.45
CA SER A 137 -8.13 15.18 -26.87
C SER A 137 -8.01 16.27 -25.80
N VAL A 138 -7.83 15.91 -24.52
CA VAL A 138 -7.63 16.87 -23.42
C VAL A 138 -6.25 17.52 -23.49
N ILE A 139 -5.28 16.89 -24.14
CA ILE A 139 -3.91 17.40 -24.28
C ILE A 139 -3.93 18.61 -25.22
N ARG A 140 -3.45 19.76 -24.73
CA ARG A 140 -3.29 20.98 -25.54
C ARG A 140 -1.83 21.11 -25.96
N GLY A 141 -1.58 21.22 -27.26
CA GLY A 141 -0.23 21.37 -27.83
C GLY A 141 0.57 20.07 -27.87
N GLN A 142 1.85 20.16 -28.22
CA GLN A 142 2.78 19.03 -28.21
C GLN A 142 3.41 18.85 -26.82
N PRO A 143 3.47 17.63 -26.28
CA PRO A 143 4.10 17.40 -25.00
C PRO A 143 5.63 17.55 -25.10
N GLU A 144 6.24 17.99 -24.00
CA GLU A 144 7.70 18.07 -23.89
C GLU A 144 8.35 16.67 -23.85
N ARG A 145 7.61 15.66 -23.41
CA ARG A 145 8.10 14.28 -23.23
C ARG A 145 7.10 13.28 -23.78
N TYR A 146 7.62 12.32 -24.56
CA TYR A 146 6.87 11.19 -25.07
C TYR A 146 7.24 9.94 -24.28
N VAL A 147 6.24 9.10 -23.98
CA VAL A 147 6.43 7.84 -23.25
C VAL A 147 6.34 6.70 -24.26
N PRO A 148 7.35 5.82 -24.38
CA PRO A 148 7.28 4.69 -25.29
C PRO A 148 6.28 3.64 -24.76
N GLU A 149 5.34 3.20 -25.59
CA GLU A 149 4.39 2.13 -25.27
C GLU A 149 4.98 0.77 -25.62
N LYS A 150 5.46 0.62 -26.85
CA LYS A 150 5.95 -0.65 -27.38
C LYS A 150 7.01 -0.44 -28.47
N ILE A 151 8.01 -1.31 -28.49
CA ILE A 151 8.94 -1.41 -29.63
C ILE A 151 8.29 -2.30 -30.69
N LEU A 152 8.08 -1.77 -31.88
CA LEU A 152 7.47 -2.50 -32.99
C LEU A 152 8.51 -3.28 -33.79
N ASN A 153 9.65 -2.65 -34.07
CA ASN A 153 10.70 -3.25 -34.88
C ASN A 153 12.08 -2.73 -34.45
N HIS A 154 13.13 -3.44 -34.84
CA HIS A 154 14.51 -2.97 -34.74
C HIS A 154 15.28 -3.38 -35.99
N HIS A 155 16.22 -2.55 -36.41
CA HIS A 155 17.08 -2.87 -37.56
C HIS A 155 18.45 -2.20 -37.41
N THR A 156 19.44 -2.75 -38.09
CA THR A 156 20.81 -2.22 -38.08
C THR A 156 21.09 -1.54 -39.42
N ARG A 157 21.34 -0.22 -39.39
CA ARG A 157 21.82 0.55 -40.55
C ARG A 157 23.15 1.20 -40.19
N ASN A 158 24.14 1.05 -41.07
CA ASN A 158 25.48 1.63 -40.90
C ASN A 158 26.12 1.32 -39.53
N GLY A 159 25.91 0.09 -39.02
CA GLY A 159 26.43 -0.34 -37.72
C GLY A 159 25.70 0.24 -36.50
N GLN A 160 24.64 1.05 -36.69
CA GLN A 160 23.82 1.58 -35.60
C GLN A 160 22.50 0.79 -35.49
N LEU A 161 22.18 0.35 -34.28
CA LEU A 161 20.93 -0.31 -33.95
C LEU A 161 19.83 0.74 -33.73
N GLN A 162 18.83 0.74 -34.59
CA GLN A 162 17.68 1.65 -34.54
C GLN A 162 16.41 0.88 -34.17
N TYR A 163 15.52 1.53 -33.43
CA TYR A 163 14.24 0.98 -32.99
C TYR A 163 13.10 1.82 -33.54
N LEU A 164 12.03 1.17 -33.99
CA LEU A 164 10.75 1.80 -34.29
C LEU A 164 9.86 1.68 -33.06
N ILE A 165 9.48 2.81 -32.48
CA ILE A 165 8.79 2.89 -31.20
C ILE A 165 7.38 3.42 -31.42
N LYS A 166 6.40 2.64 -30.95
CA LYS A 166 5.03 3.11 -30.73
C LYS A 166 4.98 3.94 -29.47
N TRP A 167 4.57 5.20 -29.58
CA TRP A 167 4.42 6.12 -28.45
C TRP A 167 3.06 5.96 -27.77
N GLU A 168 3.04 6.03 -26.44
CA GLU A 168 1.81 5.96 -25.65
C GLU A 168 0.90 7.14 -26.01
N ARG A 169 -0.39 6.86 -26.28
CA ARG A 169 -1.43 7.84 -26.67
C ARG A 169 -1.35 8.37 -28.11
N TYR A 170 -0.46 7.82 -28.93
CA TYR A 170 -0.37 8.14 -30.36
C TYR A 170 -0.78 6.93 -31.20
N LEU A 171 -1.23 7.20 -32.42
CA LEU A 171 -1.57 6.14 -33.36
C LEU A 171 -0.30 5.42 -33.82
N GLU A 172 -0.45 4.15 -34.22
CA GLU A 172 0.69 3.34 -34.66
C GLU A 172 1.36 3.92 -35.91
N ASP A 173 0.61 4.64 -36.75
CA ASP A 173 1.09 5.37 -37.93
C ASP A 173 2.02 6.54 -37.58
N GLU A 174 2.00 7.01 -36.34
CA GLU A 174 2.86 8.10 -35.83
C GLU A 174 4.10 7.55 -35.09
N SER A 175 4.35 6.25 -35.18
CA SER A 175 5.53 5.61 -34.59
C SER A 175 6.82 6.11 -35.25
N THR A 176 7.85 6.37 -34.45
CA THR A 176 9.16 6.86 -34.91
C THR A 176 10.32 6.07 -34.36
#